data_AF-A0A7Y5E8P8-F1
#
_entry.id   AF-A0A7Y5E8P8-F1
#
_cell.length_a   1.000
_cell.length_b   1.000
_cell.length_c   1.000
_cell.angle_alpha   90.00
_cell.angle_beta   90.00
_cell.angle_gamma   90.00
#
_symmetry.space_group_name_H-M   'P 1'
#
loop_
_entity.id
_entity.type
_entity.pdbx_description
1 polymer ?
#
loop_
_entity_poly.entity_id
_entity_poly.type
_entity_poly.pdbx_seq_one_letter_code
_entity_poly.pdbx_strand_id
1 'polypeptide(L)'
;MSLFLKKKLITVPTRWGWLALFLLVFLIFYLLLINTYNFLAIERPTSSDVLVVEGWIPEKGLKKAIEFYHTHNYKYMIITGVPITQWSFSSPYSNMADASAKSMRMMLFRDSIYTVSVPSAIVRDRTYSTAVALKMRMETGDIPNKDFDLYTVGAHARRSHLMFSMAFPDKKIGLITDTDDSYDPPIWYKTSYGFRIVSSELISYLYSRVFFFPVESKIRSLILTGRYIDSIQKTRFDKDNEFSDSLKSPLKLADIQLFRGLPYYEISKYWKVKAHFVCDTTAPIFKMPTSTNRLPEYKKYSVLSFLIHDTLYRLTAFQNIDLLGKDPTSKYLFVPFKDKSNNSTSYGGGRYLDIEIPDNDTVTLDFNLAYNPYCAYSDRWSCPIPPSENYLNVFILAGEKKYH
;
A
#
# COMPACT_ATOMS: atom_id res chain seq x y z
N MET A 1 -66.04 33.96 7.93
CA MET A 1 -65.02 32.89 7.81
C MET A 1 -63.87 33.21 8.77
N SER A 2 -64.04 32.87 10.06
CA SER A 2 -63.04 33.12 11.12
C SER A 2 -62.11 31.92 11.19
N LEU A 3 -60.89 32.04 10.66
CA LEU A 3 -59.87 31.00 10.76
C LEU A 3 -59.28 30.98 12.18
N PHE A 4 -59.31 29.78 12.76
CA PHE A 4 -58.74 29.42 14.06
C PHE A 4 -57.25 29.78 14.20
N LEU A 5 -56.93 30.81 14.99
CA LEU A 5 -55.61 30.98 15.59
C LEU A 5 -55.65 30.50 17.05
N LYS A 6 -55.32 29.22 17.29
CA LYS A 6 -55.06 28.73 18.65
C LYS A 6 -53.70 29.27 19.13
N LYS A 7 -53.70 30.21 20.07
CA LYS A 7 -52.47 30.61 20.79
C LYS A 7 -51.93 29.40 21.55
N LYS A 8 -50.76 28.87 21.14
CA LYS A 8 -49.98 27.94 21.97
C LYS A 8 -49.12 28.75 22.93
N LEU A 9 -49.45 28.71 24.21
CA LEU A 9 -48.57 29.20 25.28
C LEU A 9 -47.46 28.15 25.45
N ILE A 10 -46.21 28.53 25.20
CA ILE A 10 -45.04 27.68 25.45
C ILE A 10 -44.46 28.12 26.80
N THR A 11 -44.39 27.19 27.75
CA THR A 11 -43.71 27.43 29.02
C THR A 11 -42.21 27.55 28.78
N VAL A 12 -41.64 28.72 29.07
CA VAL A 12 -40.19 28.96 29.02
C VAL A 12 -39.63 29.05 30.44
N PRO A 13 -38.34 28.71 30.65
CA PRO A 13 -37.71 28.89 31.96
C PRO A 13 -37.79 30.36 32.41
N THR A 14 -37.96 30.56 33.72
CA THR A 14 -37.81 31.89 34.33
C THR A 14 -36.36 32.37 34.20
N ARG A 15 -36.05 33.63 34.52
CA ARG A 15 -34.64 34.10 34.56
C ARG A 15 -33.75 33.21 35.43
N TRP A 16 -34.27 32.73 36.55
CA TRP A 16 -33.61 31.76 37.43
C TRP A 16 -33.53 30.36 36.81
N GLY A 17 -34.56 29.92 36.09
CA GLY A 17 -34.53 28.67 35.32
C GLY A 17 -33.48 28.68 34.21
N TRP A 18 -33.33 29.79 33.48
CA TRP A 18 -32.26 29.97 32.48
C TRP A 18 -30.88 30.00 33.12
N LEU A 19 -30.71 30.66 34.27
CA LEU A 19 -29.45 30.65 35.01
C LEU A 19 -29.09 29.23 35.48
N ALA A 20 -30.05 28.49 36.04
CA ALA A 20 -29.85 27.11 36.47
C ALA A 20 -29.49 26.20 35.29
N LEU A 21 -30.17 26.35 34.15
CA LEU A 21 -29.86 25.61 32.93
C LEU A 21 -28.45 25.94 32.42
N PHE A 22 -28.07 27.22 32.41
CA PHE A 22 -26.74 27.66 32.00
C PHE A 22 -25.65 27.08 32.92
N LEU A 23 -25.83 27.15 34.24
CA LEU A 23 -24.89 26.57 35.21
C LEU A 23 -24.79 25.05 35.07
N LEU A 24 -25.90 24.36 34.81
CA LEU A 24 -25.91 22.92 34.57
C LEU A 24 -25.14 22.57 33.28
N VAL A 25 -25.41 23.28 32.18
CA VAL A 25 -24.69 23.08 30.90
C VAL A 25 -23.21 23.37 31.07
N PHE A 26 -22.86 24.44 31.80
CA PHE A 26 -21.47 24.78 32.11
C PHE A 26 -20.79 23.70 32.95
N LEU A 27 -21.45 23.19 33.99
CA LEU A 27 -20.92 22.11 34.82
C LEU A 27 -20.71 20.83 34.01
N ILE A 28 -21.68 20.44 33.18
CA ILE A 28 -21.56 19.27 32.29
C ILE A 28 -20.39 19.46 31.32
N PHE A 29 -20.28 20.63 30.70
CA PHE A 29 -19.20 20.95 29.78
C PHE A 29 -17.83 20.92 30.48
N TYR A 30 -17.74 21.48 31.68
CA TYR A 30 -16.53 21.47 32.49
C TYR A 30 -16.13 20.04 32.89
N LEU A 31 -17.08 19.22 33.36
CA LEU A 31 -16.84 17.82 33.68
C LEU A 31 -16.41 17.02 32.45
N LEU A 32 -17.02 17.26 31.29
CA LEU A 32 -16.58 16.68 30.03
C LEU A 32 -15.14 17.09 29.70
N LEU A 33 -14.81 18.38 29.79
CA LEU A 33 -13.45 18.87 29.52
C LEU A 33 -12.40 18.15 30.37
N ILE A 34 -12.59 18.06 31.68
CA ILE A 34 -11.57 17.49 32.58
C ILE A 34 -11.48 15.95 32.50
N ASN A 35 -12.57 15.26 32.15
CA ASN A 35 -12.59 13.79 32.12
C ASN A 35 -12.34 13.18 30.73
N THR A 36 -12.44 13.96 29.64
CA THR A 36 -12.34 13.43 28.28
C THR A 36 -10.99 12.76 28.01
N TYR A 37 -9.88 13.37 28.45
CA TYR A 37 -8.56 12.78 28.20
C TYR A 37 -8.44 11.40 28.87
N ASN A 38 -8.73 11.29 30.17
CA ASN A 38 -8.66 10.02 30.91
C ASN A 38 -9.65 8.98 30.36
N PHE A 39 -10.80 9.42 29.83
CA PHE A 39 -11.72 8.54 29.13
C PHE A 39 -11.12 7.97 27.85
N LEU A 40 -10.30 8.72 27.12
CA LEU A 40 -9.71 8.29 25.84
C LEU A 40 -8.37 7.57 25.99
N ALA A 41 -7.54 8.00 26.93
CA ALA A 41 -6.21 7.43 27.22
C ALA A 41 -6.31 6.27 28.23
N ILE A 42 -7.06 5.23 27.88
CA ILE A 42 -7.24 4.06 28.75
C ILE A 42 -5.99 3.18 28.73
N GLU A 43 -5.72 2.46 29.82
CA GLU A 43 -4.64 1.48 29.89
C GLU A 43 -5.20 0.14 30.40
N ARG A 44 -4.94 -0.93 29.65
CA ARG A 44 -5.48 -2.28 29.87
C ARG A 44 -4.52 -3.33 29.30
N PRO A 45 -3.33 -3.51 29.89
CA PRO A 45 -2.39 -4.55 29.47
C PRO A 45 -2.99 -5.95 29.58
N THR A 46 -2.50 -6.87 28.75
CA THR A 46 -2.73 -8.31 28.84
C THR A 46 -1.42 -9.02 29.18
N SER A 47 -1.46 -10.34 29.37
CA SER A 47 -0.27 -11.17 29.62
C SER A 47 0.33 -11.71 28.32
N SER A 48 0.32 -10.93 27.23
CA SER A 48 0.77 -11.40 25.93
C SER A 48 2.30 -11.35 25.78
N ASP A 49 2.84 -12.27 24.96
CA ASP A 49 4.23 -12.23 24.49
C ASP A 49 4.43 -11.31 23.27
N VAL A 50 3.36 -10.71 22.72
CA VAL A 50 3.38 -9.91 21.48
C VAL A 50 3.04 -8.45 21.78
N LEU A 51 3.96 -7.56 21.43
CA LEU A 51 3.75 -6.10 21.47
C LEU A 51 3.54 -5.59 20.05
N VAL A 52 2.38 -4.97 19.80
CA VAL A 52 2.05 -4.31 18.53
C VAL A 52 2.18 -2.81 18.73
N VAL A 53 3.17 -2.18 18.13
CA VAL A 53 3.42 -0.73 18.23
C VAL A 53 2.85 -0.02 17.00
N GLU A 54 2.06 1.04 17.22
CA GLU A 54 1.68 1.92 16.12
C GLU A 54 2.88 2.76 15.66
N GLY A 55 3.36 2.52 14.44
CA GLY A 55 4.58 3.11 13.92
C GLY A 55 4.47 4.59 13.53
N TRP A 56 3.33 5.25 13.75
CA TRP A 56 3.19 6.69 13.57
C TRP A 56 3.56 7.48 14.85
N ILE A 57 3.74 6.81 15.99
CA ILE A 57 4.05 7.49 17.25
C ILE A 57 5.43 8.21 17.19
N PRO A 58 5.61 9.29 17.96
CA PRO A 58 6.87 10.04 17.97
C PRO A 58 8.07 9.18 18.41
N GLU A 59 9.29 9.59 18.02
CA GLU A 59 10.53 8.86 18.36
C GLU A 59 10.72 8.62 19.86
N LYS A 60 10.32 9.57 20.70
CA LYS A 60 10.34 9.41 22.16
C LYS A 60 9.39 8.30 22.62
N GLY A 61 8.23 8.17 21.98
CA GLY A 61 7.29 7.08 22.20
C GLY A 61 7.83 5.74 21.71
N LEU A 62 8.52 5.71 20.55
CA LEU A 62 9.21 4.50 20.07
C LEU A 62 10.29 4.05 21.07
N LYS A 63 11.07 4.97 21.64
CA LYS A 63 12.08 4.67 22.66
C LYS A 63 11.45 4.07 23.91
N LYS A 64 10.38 4.67 24.42
CA LYS A 64 9.64 4.14 25.58
C LYS A 64 9.00 2.77 25.27
N ALA A 65 8.53 2.54 24.04
CA ALA A 65 8.03 1.23 23.62
C ALA A 65 9.13 0.15 23.65
N ILE A 66 10.38 0.48 23.29
CA ILE A 66 11.53 -0.42 23.44
C ILE A 66 11.78 -0.74 24.91
N GLU A 67 11.80 0.27 25.77
CA GLU A 67 11.98 0.09 27.22
C GLU A 67 10.85 -0.78 27.82
N PHE A 68 9.60 -0.51 27.43
CA PHE A 68 8.43 -1.28 27.84
C PHE A 68 8.52 -2.75 27.38
N TYR A 69 8.92 -2.97 26.13
CA TYR A 69 9.12 -4.31 25.57
C TYR A 69 10.08 -5.16 26.42
N HIS A 70 11.24 -4.59 26.79
CA HIS A 70 12.24 -5.32 27.56
C HIS A 70 11.83 -5.52 29.02
N THR A 71 11.25 -4.50 29.65
CA THR A 71 10.85 -4.56 31.07
C THR A 71 9.73 -5.57 31.33
N HIS A 72 8.89 -5.84 30.34
CA HIS A 72 7.75 -6.76 30.45
C HIS A 72 7.98 -8.11 29.75
N ASN A 73 9.21 -8.39 29.28
CA ASN A 73 9.61 -9.67 28.68
C ASN A 73 8.79 -10.09 27.45
N TYR A 74 8.39 -9.14 26.61
CA TYR A 74 7.81 -9.45 25.32
C TYR A 74 8.82 -10.21 24.44
N LYS A 75 8.31 -11.08 23.55
CA LYS A 75 9.14 -11.90 22.65
C LYS A 75 9.06 -11.45 21.19
N TYR A 76 7.98 -10.77 20.83
CA TYR A 76 7.71 -10.38 19.45
C TYR A 76 7.32 -8.92 19.37
N MET A 77 8.09 -8.16 18.60
CA MET A 77 7.81 -6.76 18.28
C MET A 77 7.18 -6.69 16.89
N ILE A 78 5.96 -6.17 16.81
CA ILE A 78 5.27 -5.90 15.54
C ILE A 78 5.04 -4.41 15.44
N ILE A 79 5.48 -3.79 14.34
CA ILE A 79 5.24 -2.37 14.08
C ILE A 79 4.23 -2.27 12.96
N THR A 80 3.12 -1.58 13.22
CA THR A 80 2.10 -1.30 12.22
C THR A 80 2.28 0.10 11.64
N GLY A 81 1.83 0.36 10.41
CA GLY A 81 2.07 1.67 9.81
C GLY A 81 1.22 1.96 8.59
N VAL A 82 1.17 3.25 8.28
CA VAL A 82 0.50 3.78 7.10
C VAL A 82 1.53 4.27 6.08
N PRO A 83 1.15 4.40 4.80
CA PRO A 83 1.98 4.98 3.76
C PRO A 83 2.46 6.39 4.14
N ILE A 84 3.71 6.71 3.79
CA ILE A 84 4.27 8.05 3.92
C ILE A 84 3.79 8.87 2.72
N THR A 85 2.91 9.84 2.98
CA THR A 85 2.32 10.69 1.93
C THR A 85 3.01 12.05 1.78
N GLN A 86 3.79 12.47 2.77
CA GLN A 86 4.60 13.69 2.70
C GLN A 86 6.04 13.31 2.38
N TRP A 87 6.66 14.04 1.45
CA TRP A 87 8.06 13.77 1.05
C TRP A 87 8.28 12.35 0.49
N SER A 88 7.25 11.74 -0.09
CA SER A 88 7.31 10.36 -0.61
C SER A 88 8.41 10.16 -1.66
N PHE A 89 8.78 11.22 -2.40
CA PHE A 89 9.87 11.18 -3.38
C PHE A 89 11.28 11.22 -2.78
N SER A 90 11.43 11.76 -1.56
CA SER A 90 12.73 11.90 -0.90
C SER A 90 12.90 10.98 0.31
N SER A 91 11.81 10.38 0.80
CA SER A 91 11.85 9.42 1.88
C SER A 91 12.44 8.10 1.38
N PRO A 92 13.46 7.54 2.07
CA PRO A 92 13.97 6.20 1.76
C PRO A 92 12.98 5.09 2.12
N TYR A 93 11.87 5.42 2.79
CA TYR A 93 10.81 4.50 3.18
C TYR A 93 9.48 4.89 2.55
N SER A 94 8.70 3.88 2.15
CA SER A 94 7.35 4.05 1.60
C SER A 94 6.26 4.11 2.68
N ASN A 95 6.54 3.62 3.89
CA ASN A 95 5.58 3.51 4.97
C ASN A 95 6.22 3.72 6.36
N MET A 96 5.38 4.12 7.31
CA MET A 96 5.79 4.44 8.69
C MET A 96 6.23 3.22 9.49
N ALA A 97 5.78 1.99 9.15
CA ALA A 97 6.18 0.80 9.87
C ALA A 97 7.67 0.51 9.68
N ASP A 98 8.13 0.56 8.42
CA ASP A 98 9.54 0.34 8.08
C ASP A 98 10.44 1.49 8.57
N ALA A 99 9.96 2.74 8.46
CA ALA A 99 10.67 3.89 8.99
C ALA A 99 10.86 3.79 10.51
N SER A 100 9.81 3.47 11.26
CA SER A 100 9.88 3.30 12.72
C SER A 100 10.68 2.07 13.14
N ALA A 101 10.60 0.98 12.38
CA ALA A 101 11.48 -0.17 12.57
C ALA A 101 12.95 0.24 12.45
N LYS A 102 13.30 1.01 11.41
CA LYS A 102 14.66 1.55 11.28
C LYS A 102 15.04 2.42 12.47
N SER A 103 14.18 3.35 12.89
CA SER A 103 14.45 4.21 14.04
C SER A 103 14.71 3.39 15.31
N MET A 104 13.90 2.35 15.58
CA MET A 104 14.15 1.44 16.70
C MET A 104 15.50 0.70 16.58
N ARG A 105 15.89 0.27 15.37
CA ARG A 105 17.23 -0.32 15.15
C ARG A 105 18.37 0.65 15.45
N MET A 106 18.21 1.92 15.08
CA MET A 106 19.17 2.99 15.38
C MET A 106 19.25 3.27 16.88
N MET A 107 18.14 3.10 17.61
CA MET A 107 18.06 3.15 19.07
C MET A 107 18.51 1.85 19.76
N LEU A 108 19.29 1.01 19.07
CA LEU A 108 19.88 -0.22 19.57
C LEU A 108 18.90 -1.38 19.86
N PHE A 109 17.68 -1.37 19.32
CA PHE A 109 16.81 -2.57 19.38
C PHE A 109 17.36 -3.69 18.50
N ARG A 110 17.55 -4.90 19.07
CA ARG A 110 18.21 -6.02 18.37
C ARG A 110 17.31 -7.24 18.13
N ASP A 111 16.22 -7.41 18.85
CA ASP A 111 15.27 -8.49 18.63
C ASP A 111 14.58 -8.40 17.27
N SER A 112 13.89 -9.46 16.84
CA SER A 112 13.18 -9.46 15.56
C SER A 112 12.02 -8.45 15.58
N ILE A 113 11.94 -7.62 14.53
CA ILE A 113 10.83 -6.69 14.29
C ILE A 113 10.08 -7.18 13.06
N TYR A 114 8.77 -7.32 13.17
CA TYR A 114 7.89 -7.54 12.03
C TYR A 114 7.16 -6.25 11.67
N THR A 115 7.16 -5.86 10.41
CA THR A 115 6.48 -4.64 9.96
C THR A 115 5.19 -4.96 9.21
N VAL A 116 4.12 -4.21 9.47
CA VAL A 116 2.83 -4.38 8.79
C VAL A 116 2.36 -3.02 8.31
N SER A 117 2.18 -2.88 6.99
CA SER A 117 1.63 -1.67 6.40
C SER A 117 0.41 -1.93 5.55
N VAL A 118 -0.47 -0.93 5.52
CA VAL A 118 -1.55 -0.81 4.53
C VAL A 118 -1.02 -0.11 3.28
N PRO A 119 -1.57 -0.40 2.10
CA PRO A 119 -1.11 0.22 0.85
C PRO A 119 -1.55 1.68 0.70
N SER A 120 -0.90 2.40 -0.22
CA SER A 120 -1.12 3.84 -0.53
C SER A 120 -2.56 4.19 -0.88
N ALA A 121 -3.27 3.24 -1.51
CA ALA A 121 -4.68 3.38 -1.86
C ALA A 121 -5.62 3.52 -0.66
N ILE A 122 -5.19 3.09 0.54
CA ILE A 122 -5.99 3.19 1.77
C ILE A 122 -5.77 4.56 2.40
N VAL A 123 -6.61 5.51 2.00
CA VAL A 123 -6.58 6.88 2.50
C VAL A 123 -7.55 7.12 3.68
N ARG A 124 -8.61 6.32 3.80
CA ARG A 124 -9.65 6.38 4.85
C ARG A 124 -9.58 5.17 5.76
N ASP A 125 -10.20 5.28 6.95
CA ASP A 125 -10.36 4.18 7.91
C ASP A 125 -9.05 3.43 8.19
N ARG A 126 -7.96 4.20 8.28
CA ARG A 126 -6.59 3.67 8.31
C ARG A 126 -6.37 2.75 9.50
N THR A 127 -6.82 3.14 10.69
CA THR A 127 -6.65 2.33 11.92
C THR A 127 -7.31 0.94 11.80
N TYR A 128 -8.56 0.86 11.34
CA TYR A 128 -9.23 -0.43 11.11
C TYR A 128 -8.55 -1.23 9.99
N SER A 129 -8.20 -0.57 8.89
CA SER A 129 -7.52 -1.22 7.77
C SER A 129 -6.15 -1.78 8.18
N THR A 130 -5.42 -1.08 9.05
CA THR A 130 -4.16 -1.54 9.64
C THR A 130 -4.37 -2.77 10.51
N ALA A 131 -5.42 -2.80 11.33
CA ALA A 131 -5.77 -3.98 12.11
C ALA A 131 -6.12 -5.18 11.22
N VAL A 132 -6.87 -4.97 10.12
CA VAL A 132 -7.14 -6.03 9.13
C VAL A 132 -5.85 -6.48 8.42
N ALA A 133 -4.96 -5.56 8.07
CA ALA A 133 -3.67 -5.90 7.45
C ALA A 133 -2.79 -6.74 8.38
N LEU A 134 -2.82 -6.44 9.69
CA LEU A 134 -2.17 -7.23 10.72
C LEU A 134 -2.79 -8.63 10.81
N LYS A 135 -4.13 -8.72 10.86
CA LYS A 135 -4.87 -9.98 10.89
C LYS A 135 -4.50 -10.87 9.69
N MET A 136 -4.49 -10.29 8.49
CA MET A 136 -4.10 -11.00 7.27
C MET A 136 -2.70 -11.59 7.38
N ARG A 137 -1.71 -10.87 7.95
CA ARG A 137 -0.34 -11.40 8.11
C ARG A 137 -0.25 -12.46 9.21
N MET A 138 -1.03 -12.34 10.28
CA MET A 138 -1.11 -13.38 11.31
C MET A 138 -1.71 -14.68 10.76
N GLU A 139 -2.70 -14.58 9.87
CA GLU A 139 -3.36 -15.73 9.23
C GLU A 139 -2.47 -16.42 8.18
N THR A 140 -1.58 -15.69 7.49
CA THR A 140 -0.61 -16.32 6.57
C THR A 140 0.47 -17.12 7.28
N GLY A 141 0.65 -16.91 8.60
CA GLY A 141 1.71 -17.54 9.38
C GLY A 141 3.04 -16.80 9.33
N ASP A 142 3.12 -15.65 8.66
CA ASP A 142 4.36 -14.86 8.56
C ASP A 142 4.78 -14.23 9.89
N ILE A 143 3.82 -14.03 10.80
CA ILE A 143 3.99 -13.38 12.11
C ILE A 143 3.18 -14.13 13.18
N PRO A 144 3.54 -14.01 14.48
CA PRO A 144 2.86 -14.71 15.56
C PRO A 144 1.35 -14.42 15.63
N ASN A 145 0.53 -15.46 15.52
CA ASN A 145 -0.93 -15.35 15.62
C ASN A 145 -1.42 -15.56 17.07
N LYS A 146 -1.07 -14.66 17.99
CA LYS A 146 -1.41 -14.73 19.43
C LYS A 146 -2.32 -13.57 19.85
N ASP A 147 -2.79 -13.56 21.10
CA ASP A 147 -3.23 -12.33 21.77
C ASP A 147 -2.09 -11.30 21.74
N PHE A 148 -2.36 -10.01 21.90
CA PHE A 148 -1.32 -8.98 21.85
C PHE A 148 -1.70 -7.72 22.60
N ASP A 149 -0.69 -6.97 23.03
CA ASP A 149 -0.85 -5.62 23.57
C ASP A 149 -0.58 -4.60 22.47
N LEU A 150 -1.53 -3.69 22.27
CA LEU A 150 -1.39 -2.56 21.37
C LEU A 150 -0.73 -1.39 22.12
N TYR A 151 0.41 -0.91 21.64
CA TYR A 151 1.13 0.25 22.16
C TYR A 151 0.86 1.48 21.27
N THR A 152 0.34 2.54 21.88
CA THR A 152 0.00 3.80 21.21
C THR A 152 0.06 4.96 22.20
N VAL A 153 -0.30 6.18 21.76
CA VAL A 153 -0.13 7.41 22.56
C VAL A 153 -1.44 8.15 22.80
N GLY A 154 -1.61 8.63 24.03
CA GLY A 154 -2.60 9.61 24.46
C GLY A 154 -4.05 9.32 24.06
N ALA A 155 -4.76 10.36 23.62
CA ALA A 155 -6.19 10.31 23.34
C ALA A 155 -6.59 9.41 22.17
N HIS A 156 -5.64 8.95 21.34
CA HIS A 156 -5.91 8.04 20.24
C HIS A 156 -6.22 6.62 20.71
N ALA A 157 -5.74 6.25 21.91
CA ALA A 157 -5.65 4.87 22.34
C ALA A 157 -6.97 4.12 22.31
N ARG A 158 -8.03 4.68 22.90
CA ARG A 158 -9.33 4.01 22.98
C ARG A 158 -9.97 3.76 21.61
N ARG A 159 -9.76 4.64 20.63
CA ARG A 159 -10.27 4.41 19.27
C ARG A 159 -9.47 3.31 18.57
N SER A 160 -8.14 3.30 18.70
CA SER A 160 -7.33 2.19 18.19
C SER A 160 -7.74 0.86 18.78
N HIS A 161 -7.91 0.79 20.11
CA HIS A 161 -8.39 -0.43 20.78
C HIS A 161 -9.74 -0.89 20.23
N LEU A 162 -10.70 0.04 20.02
CA LEU A 162 -11.99 -0.29 19.41
C LEU A 162 -11.83 -0.87 17.99
N MET A 163 -11.01 -0.25 17.13
CA MET A 163 -10.80 -0.69 15.75
C MET A 163 -10.11 -2.05 15.67
N PHE A 164 -9.08 -2.27 16.48
CA PHE A 164 -8.40 -3.56 16.55
C PHE A 164 -9.33 -4.64 17.11
N SER A 165 -10.12 -4.34 18.15
CA SER A 165 -11.11 -5.27 18.70
C SER A 165 -12.19 -5.66 17.68
N MET A 166 -12.61 -4.73 16.80
CA MET A 166 -13.53 -5.04 15.71
C MET A 166 -12.91 -5.99 14.67
N ALA A 167 -11.61 -5.84 14.35
CA ALA A 167 -10.92 -6.70 13.40
C ALA A 167 -10.64 -8.10 13.97
N PHE A 168 -10.40 -8.19 15.28
CA PHE A 168 -10.05 -9.43 15.99
C PHE A 168 -11.08 -9.77 17.08
N PRO A 169 -12.30 -10.23 16.71
CA PRO A 169 -13.33 -10.57 17.68
C PRO A 169 -12.93 -11.74 18.61
N ASP A 170 -12.03 -12.61 18.14
CA ASP A 170 -11.65 -13.84 18.84
C ASP A 170 -10.33 -13.73 19.63
N LYS A 171 -9.76 -12.52 19.76
CA LYS A 171 -8.49 -12.30 20.48
C LYS A 171 -8.67 -11.35 21.65
N LYS A 172 -7.87 -11.57 22.69
CA LYS A 172 -7.70 -10.59 23.77
C LYS A 172 -6.67 -9.55 23.31
N ILE A 173 -7.12 -8.32 23.19
CA ILE A 173 -6.28 -7.18 22.81
C ILE A 173 -6.12 -6.29 24.02
N GLY A 174 -4.89 -6.22 24.54
CA GLY A 174 -4.54 -5.23 25.54
C GLY A 174 -4.18 -3.89 24.92
N LEU A 175 -4.08 -2.87 25.76
CA LEU A 175 -3.76 -1.51 25.35
C LEU A 175 -2.78 -0.89 26.34
N ILE A 176 -1.63 -0.47 25.82
CA ILE A 176 -0.61 0.32 26.52
C ILE A 176 -0.67 1.73 25.94
N THR A 177 -0.89 2.71 26.80
CA THR A 177 -1.07 4.10 26.39
C THR A 177 0.02 4.96 26.99
N ASP A 178 0.96 5.34 26.16
CA ASP A 178 2.02 6.27 26.53
C ASP A 178 1.54 7.73 26.45
N THR A 179 2.28 8.62 27.12
CA THR A 179 1.96 10.05 27.13
C THR A 179 2.28 10.68 25.79
N ASP A 180 1.35 11.50 25.30
CA ASP A 180 1.61 12.39 24.18
C ASP A 180 2.28 13.66 24.72
N ASP A 181 3.58 13.80 24.48
CA ASP A 181 4.39 14.89 25.04
C ASP A 181 4.25 16.21 24.25
N SER A 182 3.37 16.27 23.26
CA SER A 182 3.11 17.49 22.47
C SER A 182 2.15 18.48 23.18
N TYR A 183 1.47 18.07 24.24
CA TYR A 183 0.66 18.90 25.12
C TYR A 183 0.60 18.32 26.54
N ASP A 184 0.21 19.13 27.53
CA ASP A 184 0.00 18.67 28.91
C ASP A 184 -1.38 18.00 29.03
N PRO A 185 -1.48 16.70 29.33
CA PRO A 185 -2.76 16.00 29.28
C PRO A 185 -3.82 16.44 30.31
N PRO A 186 -3.52 16.62 31.61
CA PRO A 186 -4.46 17.20 32.58
C PRO A 186 -5.13 18.52 32.15
N ILE A 187 -4.43 19.33 31.36
CA ILE A 187 -4.90 20.66 30.92
C ILE A 187 -4.90 20.79 29.40
N TRP A 188 -5.17 19.69 28.69
CA TRP A 188 -5.15 19.59 27.22
C TRP A 188 -5.89 20.73 26.51
N TYR A 189 -7.00 21.19 27.10
CA TYR A 189 -7.87 22.25 26.58
C TYR A 189 -7.26 23.66 26.64
N LYS A 190 -6.14 23.86 27.35
CA LYS A 190 -5.43 25.16 27.40
C LYS A 190 -4.55 25.40 26.17
N THR A 191 -4.32 24.39 25.33
CA THR A 191 -3.52 24.52 24.11
C THR A 191 -4.36 24.24 22.87
N SER A 192 -4.12 24.96 21.78
CA SER A 192 -4.82 24.72 20.50
C SER A 192 -4.59 23.30 19.98
N TYR A 193 -3.37 22.78 20.15
CA TYR A 193 -3.00 21.43 19.71
C TYR A 193 -3.73 20.36 20.53
N GLY A 194 -3.61 20.38 21.86
CA GLY A 194 -4.30 19.44 22.75
C GLY A 194 -5.82 19.50 22.56
N PHE A 195 -6.39 20.70 22.43
CA PHE A 195 -7.82 20.87 22.16
C PHE A 195 -8.27 20.16 20.88
N ARG A 196 -7.55 20.37 19.76
CA ARG A 196 -7.88 19.73 18.48
C ARG A 196 -7.74 18.21 18.54
N ILE A 197 -6.66 17.68 19.12
CA ILE A 197 -6.42 16.24 19.20
C ILE A 197 -7.48 15.55 20.06
N VAL A 198 -7.63 15.97 21.32
CA VAL A 198 -8.52 15.29 22.27
C VAL A 198 -10.00 15.38 21.84
N SER A 199 -10.45 16.55 21.38
CA SER A 199 -11.84 16.71 20.91
C SER A 199 -12.13 15.92 19.64
N SER A 200 -11.21 15.93 18.66
CA SER A 200 -11.38 15.16 17.43
C SER A 200 -11.37 13.66 17.68
N GLU A 201 -10.55 13.17 18.62
CA GLU A 201 -10.54 11.76 19.02
C GLU A 201 -11.81 11.36 19.75
N LEU A 202 -12.35 12.22 20.63
CA LEU A 202 -13.65 11.97 21.26
C LEU A 202 -14.76 11.83 20.22
N ILE A 203 -14.85 12.79 19.30
CA ILE A 203 -15.86 12.79 18.23
C ILE A 203 -15.68 11.55 17.34
N SER A 204 -14.45 11.26 16.94
CA SER A 204 -14.13 10.11 16.07
C SER A 204 -14.43 8.78 16.75
N TYR A 205 -14.16 8.65 18.04
CA TYR A 205 -14.49 7.45 18.82
C TYR A 205 -16.01 7.26 18.91
N LEU A 206 -16.77 8.31 19.25
CA LEU A 206 -18.23 8.25 19.33
C LEU A 206 -18.85 7.92 17.97
N TYR A 207 -18.37 8.58 16.91
CA TYR A 207 -18.75 8.25 15.53
C TYR A 207 -18.48 6.78 15.22
N SER A 208 -17.28 6.29 15.53
CA SER A 208 -16.89 4.90 15.26
C SER A 208 -17.73 3.90 16.04
N ARG A 209 -18.14 4.24 17.27
CA ARG A 209 -18.94 3.36 18.11
C ARG A 209 -20.38 3.23 17.63
N VAL A 210 -20.94 4.27 17.00
CA VAL A 210 -22.36 4.34 16.63
C VAL A 210 -22.60 4.08 15.14
N PHE A 211 -21.68 4.53 14.26
CA PHE A 211 -21.93 4.60 12.81
C PHE A 211 -20.93 3.81 11.97
N PHE A 212 -19.85 3.26 12.56
CA PHE A 212 -18.83 2.55 11.79
C PHE A 212 -19.04 1.03 11.85
N PHE A 213 -19.53 0.48 10.74
CA PHE A 213 -19.81 -0.95 10.56
C PHE A 213 -19.04 -1.49 9.34
N PRO A 214 -17.73 -1.77 9.49
CA PRO A 214 -16.89 -2.15 8.36
C PRO A 214 -17.20 -3.57 7.87
N VAL A 215 -17.09 -3.79 6.56
CA VAL A 215 -17.15 -5.13 5.95
C VAL A 215 -15.72 -5.63 5.70
N GLU A 216 -15.26 -6.57 6.51
CA GLU A 216 -13.87 -7.05 6.48
C GLU A 216 -13.43 -7.55 5.10
N SER A 217 -14.27 -8.32 4.39
CA SER A 217 -13.95 -8.84 3.06
C SER A 217 -13.68 -7.73 2.03
N LYS A 218 -14.40 -6.61 2.13
CA LYS A 218 -14.17 -5.42 1.29
C LYS A 218 -12.81 -4.79 1.59
N ILE A 219 -12.46 -4.65 2.87
CA ILE A 219 -11.17 -4.09 3.28
C ILE A 219 -10.01 -5.01 2.87
N ARG A 220 -10.14 -6.33 3.04
CA ARG A 220 -9.14 -7.31 2.55
C ARG A 220 -8.91 -7.18 1.05
N SER A 221 -9.99 -7.10 0.26
CA SER A 221 -9.90 -6.89 -1.18
C SER A 221 -9.20 -5.58 -1.55
N LEU A 222 -9.50 -4.50 -0.83
CA LEU A 222 -8.81 -3.21 -1.00
C LEU A 222 -7.32 -3.29 -0.64
N ILE A 223 -6.96 -3.98 0.45
CA ILE A 223 -5.55 -4.19 0.84
C ILE A 223 -4.81 -4.97 -0.24
N LEU A 224 -5.37 -6.10 -0.71
CA LEU A 224 -4.74 -6.91 -1.76
C LEU A 224 -4.62 -6.14 -3.09
N THR A 225 -5.58 -5.29 -3.40
CA THR A 225 -5.55 -4.45 -4.61
C THR A 225 -4.56 -3.32 -4.51
N GLY A 226 -4.54 -2.61 -3.39
CA GLY A 226 -3.59 -1.55 -3.13
C GLY A 226 -2.15 -2.08 -3.08
N ARG A 227 -1.89 -3.21 -2.42
CA ARG A 227 -0.53 -3.81 -2.37
C ARG A 227 -0.01 -4.14 -3.77
N TYR A 228 -0.89 -4.64 -4.63
CA TYR A 228 -0.55 -4.87 -6.02
C TYR A 228 -0.23 -3.56 -6.76
N ILE A 229 -1.08 -2.53 -6.65
CA ILE A 229 -0.82 -1.23 -7.26
C ILE A 229 0.52 -0.64 -6.77
N ASP A 230 0.75 -0.65 -5.47
CA ASP A 230 1.99 -0.15 -4.86
C ASP A 230 3.22 -0.90 -5.38
N SER A 231 3.12 -2.22 -5.60
CA SER A 231 4.22 -3.00 -6.18
C SER A 231 4.57 -2.56 -7.60
N ILE A 232 3.57 -2.30 -8.45
CA ILE A 232 3.79 -1.82 -9.82
C ILE A 232 4.33 -0.39 -9.80
N GLN A 233 3.79 0.48 -8.94
CA GLN A 233 4.29 1.85 -8.78
C GLN A 233 5.75 1.87 -8.32
N LYS A 234 6.13 0.99 -7.39
CA LYS A 234 7.52 0.84 -6.97
C LYS A 234 8.42 0.44 -8.14
N THR A 235 8.01 -0.56 -8.93
CA THR A 235 8.77 -0.97 -10.13
C THR A 235 8.94 0.19 -11.12
N ARG A 236 7.88 0.98 -11.37
CA ARG A 236 7.94 2.16 -12.25
C ARG A 236 8.87 3.24 -11.70
N PHE A 237 8.81 3.51 -10.40
CA PHE A 237 9.69 4.46 -9.72
C PHE A 237 11.16 4.04 -9.80
N ASP A 238 11.46 2.77 -9.52
CA ASP A 238 12.81 2.23 -9.60
C ASP A 238 13.37 2.34 -11.03
N LYS A 239 12.54 2.06 -12.04
CA LYS A 239 12.90 2.21 -13.46
C LYS A 239 13.11 3.67 -13.86
N ASP A 240 12.22 4.58 -13.45
CA ASP A 240 12.38 6.00 -13.74
C ASP A 240 13.65 6.56 -13.09
N ASN A 241 14.00 6.11 -11.88
CA ASN A 241 15.28 6.47 -11.24
C ASN A 241 16.48 5.99 -12.07
N GLU A 242 16.46 4.76 -12.58
CA GLU A 242 17.51 4.24 -13.47
C GLU A 242 17.62 5.06 -14.77
N PHE A 243 16.48 5.47 -15.34
CA PHE A 243 16.44 6.28 -16.56
C PHE A 243 16.92 7.73 -16.33
N SER A 244 16.84 8.22 -15.10
CA SER A 244 17.39 9.52 -14.71
C SER A 244 18.89 9.51 -14.41
N ASP A 245 19.49 8.32 -14.22
CA ASP A 245 20.92 8.15 -13.94
C ASP A 245 21.74 8.19 -15.23
N SER A 246 22.58 9.21 -15.40
CA SER A 246 23.35 9.42 -16.64
C SER A 246 24.32 8.28 -16.99
N LEU A 247 24.71 7.46 -16.01
CA LEU A 247 25.61 6.33 -16.23
C LEU A 247 24.89 5.05 -16.67
N LYS A 248 23.59 4.94 -16.38
CA LYS A 248 22.78 3.72 -16.64
C LYS A 248 21.73 3.94 -17.72
N SER A 249 21.31 5.18 -17.94
CA SER A 249 20.15 5.51 -18.73
C SER A 249 20.27 5.05 -20.20
N PRO A 250 19.23 4.40 -20.74
CA PRO A 250 19.18 4.07 -22.17
C PRO A 250 18.85 5.30 -23.04
N LEU A 251 18.48 6.44 -22.44
CA LEU A 251 18.12 7.68 -23.13
C LEU A 251 19.33 8.37 -23.77
N LYS A 252 19.07 9.32 -24.69
CA LYS A 252 20.09 10.23 -25.20
C LYS A 252 20.44 11.26 -24.12
N LEU A 253 21.69 11.72 -24.06
CA LEU A 253 22.16 12.65 -23.02
C LEU A 253 21.30 13.93 -22.91
N ALA A 254 20.82 14.46 -24.04
CA ALA A 254 19.93 15.62 -24.08
C ALA A 254 18.57 15.33 -23.41
N ASP A 255 18.02 14.13 -23.60
CA ASP A 255 16.72 13.74 -23.05
C ASP A 255 16.78 13.51 -21.54
N ILE A 256 17.92 13.03 -21.02
CA ILE A 256 18.12 12.81 -19.57
C ILE A 256 17.94 14.12 -18.79
N GLN A 257 18.42 15.25 -19.32
CA GLN A 257 18.30 16.56 -18.66
C GLN A 257 16.86 17.04 -18.51
N LEU A 258 15.97 16.58 -19.39
CA LEU A 258 14.55 16.94 -19.41
C LEU A 258 13.65 15.83 -18.86
N PHE A 259 14.22 14.70 -18.45
CA PHE A 259 13.47 13.53 -18.05
C PHE A 259 12.69 13.77 -16.74
N ARG A 260 11.40 13.43 -16.76
CA ARG A 260 10.47 13.57 -15.62
C ARG A 260 9.80 12.26 -15.21
N GLY A 261 10.21 11.14 -15.81
CA GLY A 261 9.54 9.85 -15.70
C GLY A 261 8.97 9.37 -17.02
N LEU A 262 8.86 8.06 -17.18
CA LEU A 262 8.26 7.46 -18.36
C LEU A 262 6.72 7.60 -18.35
N PRO A 263 6.07 7.72 -19.51
CA PRO A 263 4.63 7.75 -19.58
C PRO A 263 4.07 6.32 -19.48
N TYR A 264 3.11 6.11 -18.57
CA TYR A 264 2.45 4.82 -18.38
C TYR A 264 0.93 4.93 -18.52
N TYR A 265 0.27 3.80 -18.76
CA TYR A 265 -1.17 3.65 -18.54
C TYR A 265 -1.49 3.51 -17.04
N GLU A 266 -2.74 3.80 -16.69
CA GLU A 266 -3.26 3.54 -15.34
C GLU A 266 -3.16 2.05 -15.00
N ILE A 267 -2.80 1.75 -13.75
CA ILE A 267 -2.63 0.37 -13.31
C ILE A 267 -4.01 -0.27 -13.16
N SER A 268 -4.22 -1.40 -13.81
CA SER A 268 -5.46 -2.15 -13.70
C SER A 268 -5.23 -3.64 -13.60
N LYS A 269 -5.85 -4.26 -12.58
CA LYS A 269 -5.87 -5.72 -12.41
C LYS A 269 -6.50 -6.46 -13.59
N TYR A 270 -7.32 -5.78 -14.38
CA TYR A 270 -7.89 -6.32 -15.61
C TYR A 270 -6.79 -6.82 -16.58
N TRP A 271 -5.64 -6.15 -16.60
CA TRP A 271 -4.51 -6.48 -17.46
C TRP A 271 -3.52 -7.48 -16.84
N LYS A 272 -3.88 -8.07 -15.69
CA LYS A 272 -3.14 -9.16 -15.06
C LYS A 272 -3.93 -10.45 -15.27
N VAL A 273 -3.59 -11.17 -16.34
CA VAL A 273 -4.33 -12.36 -16.79
C VAL A 273 -3.57 -13.64 -16.46
N LYS A 274 -4.30 -14.73 -16.22
CA LYS A 274 -3.73 -16.07 -16.15
C LYS A 274 -3.68 -16.67 -17.56
N ALA A 275 -2.57 -17.30 -17.90
CA ALA A 275 -2.36 -17.98 -19.16
C ALA A 275 -2.03 -19.45 -18.92
N HIS A 276 -2.56 -20.33 -19.77
CA HIS A 276 -2.10 -21.72 -19.88
C HIS A 276 -0.74 -21.74 -20.57
N PHE A 277 0.22 -22.40 -19.92
CA PHE A 277 1.61 -22.48 -20.32
C PHE A 277 1.89 -23.84 -20.96
N VAL A 278 2.07 -23.86 -22.28
CA VAL A 278 2.40 -25.09 -23.02
C VAL A 278 3.83 -25.00 -23.51
N CYS A 279 4.71 -25.78 -22.89
CA CYS A 279 6.12 -25.86 -23.27
C CYS A 279 6.27 -26.50 -24.65
N ASP A 280 7.21 -25.97 -25.45
CA ASP A 280 7.62 -26.50 -26.74
C ASP A 280 9.12 -26.84 -26.67
N THR A 281 9.42 -28.10 -26.34
CA THR A 281 10.80 -28.56 -26.22
C THR A 281 11.47 -28.81 -27.57
N THR A 282 10.68 -28.88 -28.64
CA THR A 282 11.08 -29.38 -29.96
C THR A 282 11.50 -28.29 -30.94
N ALA A 283 11.17 -27.03 -30.66
CA ALA A 283 11.48 -25.92 -31.56
C ALA A 283 12.99 -25.76 -31.79
N PRO A 284 13.44 -25.55 -33.04
CA PRO A 284 14.84 -25.28 -33.33
C PRO A 284 15.24 -23.89 -32.82
N ILE A 285 16.55 -23.71 -32.61
CA ILE A 285 17.13 -22.38 -32.38
C ILE A 285 17.03 -21.58 -33.68
N PHE A 286 16.71 -20.30 -33.57
CA PHE A 286 16.66 -19.38 -34.70
C PHE A 286 17.29 -18.03 -34.36
N LYS A 287 17.62 -17.28 -35.41
CA LYS A 287 18.16 -15.93 -35.31
C LYS A 287 17.01 -14.93 -35.29
N MET A 288 16.79 -14.28 -34.15
CA MET A 288 15.71 -13.31 -33.98
C MET A 288 16.05 -11.99 -34.70
N PRO A 289 15.24 -11.52 -35.66
CA PRO A 289 15.45 -10.23 -36.30
C PRO A 289 15.43 -9.08 -35.28
N THR A 290 16.31 -8.10 -35.45
CA THR A 290 16.32 -6.88 -34.63
C THR A 290 16.16 -5.62 -35.48
N SER A 291 16.06 -4.46 -34.83
CA SER A 291 16.08 -3.15 -35.48
C SER A 291 17.39 -2.82 -36.22
N THR A 292 18.44 -3.63 -36.05
CA THR A 292 19.73 -3.47 -36.73
C THR A 292 20.19 -4.83 -37.33
N ASN A 293 21.43 -4.92 -37.81
CA ASN A 293 21.99 -6.16 -38.36
C ASN A 293 22.30 -7.25 -37.30
N ARG A 294 22.11 -6.97 -36.00
CA ARG A 294 22.34 -7.95 -34.94
C ARG A 294 21.27 -9.05 -35.03
N LEU A 295 21.70 -10.31 -34.84
CA LEU A 295 20.84 -11.49 -34.93
C LEU A 295 21.10 -12.43 -33.73
N PRO A 296 20.62 -12.08 -32.53
CA PRO A 296 20.77 -12.93 -31.34
C PRO A 296 20.03 -14.26 -31.50
N GLU A 297 20.55 -15.30 -30.87
CA GLU A 297 19.97 -16.64 -30.95
C GLU A 297 18.88 -16.84 -29.88
N TYR A 298 17.70 -17.23 -30.34
CA TYR A 298 16.54 -17.52 -29.50
C TYR A 298 15.99 -18.90 -29.82
N LYS A 299 15.31 -19.48 -28.83
CA LYS A 299 14.50 -20.68 -29.00
C LYS A 299 13.07 -20.38 -28.55
N LYS A 300 12.08 -20.80 -29.34
CA LYS A 300 10.69 -20.81 -28.87
C LYS A 300 10.59 -21.76 -27.68
N TYR A 301 10.08 -21.26 -26.55
CA TYR A 301 10.04 -22.02 -25.30
C TYR A 301 8.61 -22.47 -24.96
N SER A 302 7.62 -21.61 -25.15
CA SER A 302 6.24 -21.95 -24.82
C SER A 302 5.22 -21.15 -25.62
N VAL A 303 4.01 -21.68 -25.72
CA VAL A 303 2.82 -20.94 -26.16
C VAL A 303 1.94 -20.66 -24.94
N LEU A 304 1.62 -19.39 -24.76
CA LEU A 304 0.84 -18.85 -23.65
C LEU A 304 -0.57 -18.56 -24.15
N SER A 305 -1.57 -19.29 -23.67
CA SER A 305 -2.97 -19.11 -24.08
C SER A 305 -3.77 -18.46 -22.97
N PHE A 306 -4.41 -17.32 -23.22
CA PHE A 306 -5.14 -16.54 -22.20
C PHE A 306 -6.38 -15.87 -22.79
N LEU A 307 -7.30 -15.48 -21.92
CA LEU A 307 -8.54 -14.79 -22.29
C LEU A 307 -8.44 -13.29 -22.00
N ILE A 308 -8.92 -12.48 -22.95
CA ILE A 308 -9.25 -11.06 -22.75
C ILE A 308 -10.69 -10.88 -23.25
N HIS A 309 -11.63 -10.46 -22.39
CA HIS A 309 -13.07 -10.39 -22.69
C HIS A 309 -13.60 -11.65 -23.39
N ASP A 310 -13.35 -12.82 -22.80
CA ASP A 310 -13.75 -14.15 -23.32
C ASP A 310 -13.20 -14.52 -24.70
N THR A 311 -12.32 -13.69 -25.27
CA THR A 311 -11.62 -13.97 -26.54
C THR A 311 -10.28 -14.61 -26.23
N LEU A 312 -10.01 -15.76 -26.86
CA LEU A 312 -8.76 -16.49 -26.70
C LEU A 312 -7.65 -15.84 -27.53
N TYR A 313 -6.59 -15.47 -26.84
CA TYR A 313 -5.35 -14.96 -27.43
C TYR A 313 -4.19 -15.89 -27.12
N ARG A 314 -3.14 -15.79 -27.95
CA ARG A 314 -1.91 -16.55 -27.79
C ARG A 314 -0.71 -15.63 -27.91
N LEU A 315 0.32 -15.89 -27.10
CA LEU A 315 1.65 -15.31 -27.24
C LEU A 315 2.69 -16.42 -27.14
N THR A 316 3.70 -16.37 -27.99
CA THR A 316 4.88 -17.23 -27.89
C THR A 316 5.90 -16.57 -26.98
N ALA A 317 6.44 -17.34 -26.03
CA ALA A 317 7.57 -16.95 -25.20
C ALA A 317 8.86 -17.56 -25.74
N PHE A 318 9.95 -16.79 -25.70
CA PHE A 318 11.24 -17.17 -26.26
C PHE A 318 12.32 -17.19 -25.17
N GLN A 319 13.24 -18.14 -25.24
CA GLN A 319 14.43 -18.16 -24.40
C GLN A 319 15.62 -17.64 -25.20
N ASN A 320 16.34 -16.69 -24.61
CA ASN A 320 17.58 -16.17 -25.18
C ASN A 320 18.72 -17.16 -24.93
N ILE A 321 19.24 -17.77 -25.99
CA ILE A 321 20.28 -18.81 -25.89
C ILE A 321 21.64 -18.18 -25.60
N ASP A 322 21.91 -16.97 -26.09
CA ASP A 322 23.18 -16.27 -25.89
C ASP A 322 23.46 -15.98 -24.40
N LEU A 323 22.39 -15.74 -23.63
CA LEU A 323 22.43 -15.42 -22.19
C LEU A 323 22.39 -16.65 -21.27
N LEU A 324 22.03 -17.83 -21.79
CA LEU A 324 21.81 -19.03 -21.00
C LEU A 324 23.07 -19.40 -20.20
N GLY A 325 22.95 -19.48 -18.87
CA GLY A 325 24.05 -19.82 -17.96
C GLY A 325 25.11 -18.73 -17.76
N LYS A 326 24.96 -17.57 -18.40
CA LYS A 326 25.90 -16.43 -18.28
C LYS A 326 25.33 -15.26 -17.49
N ASP A 327 24.01 -15.10 -17.52
CA ASP A 327 23.32 -13.96 -16.92
C ASP A 327 22.20 -14.44 -15.98
N PRO A 328 22.04 -13.86 -14.78
CA PRO A 328 20.92 -14.15 -13.89
C PRO A 328 19.54 -13.96 -14.53
N THR A 329 19.42 -13.13 -15.57
CA THR A 329 18.19 -12.91 -16.35
C THR A 329 17.86 -14.05 -17.30
N SER A 330 18.77 -15.02 -17.52
CA SER A 330 18.52 -16.20 -18.36
C SER A 330 17.38 -17.10 -17.87
N LYS A 331 16.92 -16.89 -16.62
CA LYS A 331 15.75 -17.54 -16.04
C LYS A 331 14.42 -16.98 -16.54
N TYR A 332 14.42 -15.80 -17.17
CA TYR A 332 13.22 -15.19 -17.73
C TYR A 332 13.02 -15.61 -19.19
N LEU A 333 11.76 -15.83 -19.56
CA LEU A 333 11.33 -15.97 -20.95
C LEU A 333 10.88 -14.61 -21.47
N PHE A 334 11.38 -14.29 -22.65
CA PHE A 334 11.12 -13.05 -23.37
C PHE A 334 9.83 -13.17 -24.20
N VAL A 335 8.88 -12.27 -23.98
CA VAL A 335 7.59 -12.23 -24.68
C VAL A 335 7.42 -10.90 -25.41
N PRO A 336 7.97 -10.76 -26.63
CA PRO A 336 7.77 -9.57 -27.44
C PRO A 336 6.40 -9.61 -28.11
N PHE A 337 5.63 -8.52 -28.07
CA PHE A 337 4.30 -8.49 -28.67
C PHE A 337 3.96 -7.15 -29.32
N LYS A 338 2.97 -7.21 -30.21
CA LYS A 338 2.24 -6.03 -30.70
C LYS A 338 0.76 -6.18 -30.37
N ASP A 339 0.08 -5.05 -30.26
CA ASP A 339 -1.34 -4.92 -30.03
C ASP A 339 -1.88 -3.69 -30.78
N LYS A 340 -3.19 -3.45 -30.76
CA LYS A 340 -3.81 -2.34 -31.50
C LYS A 340 -3.40 -0.95 -31.00
N SER A 341 -2.83 -0.84 -29.80
CA SER A 341 -2.33 0.44 -29.28
C SER A 341 -1.02 0.89 -29.93
N ASN A 342 -0.27 0.00 -30.60
CA ASN A 342 0.98 0.38 -31.26
C ASN A 342 0.70 1.40 -32.37
N ASN A 343 1.61 2.37 -32.55
CA ASN A 343 1.49 3.53 -33.46
C ASN A 343 0.40 4.55 -33.09
N SER A 344 -0.43 4.30 -32.07
CA SER A 344 -1.38 5.30 -31.55
C SER A 344 -0.93 5.82 -30.19
N THR A 345 -1.03 4.99 -29.15
CA THR A 345 -0.76 5.36 -27.76
C THR A 345 0.43 4.62 -27.15
N SER A 346 0.90 3.52 -27.77
CA SER A 346 2.14 2.80 -27.41
C SER A 346 3.15 2.77 -28.56
N TYR A 347 4.40 2.41 -28.26
CA TYR A 347 5.52 2.46 -29.22
C TYR A 347 5.27 1.56 -30.45
N GLY A 348 5.54 2.07 -31.65
CA GLY A 348 5.23 1.38 -32.92
C GLY A 348 5.96 0.05 -33.15
N GLY A 349 7.17 -0.08 -32.60
CA GLY A 349 7.99 -1.29 -32.70
C GLY A 349 7.46 -2.48 -31.90
N GLY A 350 6.50 -2.26 -30.99
CA GLY A 350 5.99 -3.27 -30.07
C GLY A 350 6.51 -3.05 -28.64
N ARG A 351 6.07 -3.94 -27.74
CA ARG A 351 6.43 -3.92 -26.31
C ARG A 351 6.85 -5.30 -25.86
N TYR A 352 7.55 -5.36 -24.74
CA TYR A 352 8.08 -6.57 -24.18
C TYR A 352 7.46 -6.86 -22.83
N LEU A 353 7.39 -8.14 -22.50
CA LEU A 353 7.07 -8.66 -21.19
C LEU A 353 8.05 -9.80 -20.91
N ASP A 354 8.55 -9.86 -19.68
CA ASP A 354 9.39 -10.96 -19.22
C ASP A 354 8.61 -11.78 -18.19
N ILE A 355 8.67 -13.10 -18.31
CA ILE A 355 7.99 -14.03 -17.40
C ILE A 355 8.97 -15.05 -16.86
N GLU A 356 8.77 -15.48 -15.61
CA GLU A 356 9.51 -16.62 -15.06
C GLU A 356 8.89 -17.92 -15.58
N ILE A 357 9.73 -18.95 -15.74
CA ILE A 357 9.26 -20.30 -16.07
C ILE A 357 8.43 -20.80 -14.88
N PRO A 358 7.13 -21.11 -15.06
CA PRO A 358 6.28 -21.56 -13.97
C PRO A 358 6.60 -23.00 -13.57
N ASP A 359 6.34 -23.35 -12.31
CA ASP A 359 6.43 -24.74 -11.81
C ASP A 359 5.25 -25.61 -12.30
N ASN A 360 4.21 -25.01 -12.88
CA ASN A 360 3.00 -25.67 -13.35
C ASN A 360 2.59 -25.18 -14.75
N ASP A 361 1.47 -25.69 -15.25
CA ASP A 361 0.92 -25.37 -16.58
C ASP A 361 0.20 -24.00 -16.65
N THR A 362 0.41 -23.12 -15.66
CA THR A 362 -0.16 -21.78 -15.64
C THR A 362 0.88 -20.72 -15.30
N VAL A 363 0.81 -19.59 -16.00
CA VAL A 363 1.64 -18.41 -15.73
C VAL A 363 0.78 -17.16 -15.67
N THR A 364 1.23 -16.17 -14.91
CA THR A 364 0.57 -14.85 -14.89
C THR A 364 1.23 -13.94 -15.91
N LEU A 365 0.44 -13.39 -16.83
CA LEU A 365 0.85 -12.32 -17.72
C LEU A 365 0.33 -10.99 -17.17
N ASP A 366 1.25 -10.16 -16.69
CA ASP A 366 0.93 -8.84 -16.16
C ASP A 366 1.33 -7.75 -17.15
N PHE A 367 0.40 -7.37 -18.03
CA PHE A 367 0.67 -6.33 -19.02
C PHE A 367 0.87 -4.95 -18.39
N ASN A 368 0.61 -4.74 -17.09
CA ASN A 368 0.98 -3.49 -16.41
C ASN A 368 2.50 -3.33 -16.27
N LEU A 369 3.25 -4.43 -16.42
CA LEU A 369 4.71 -4.49 -16.47
C LEU A 369 5.26 -4.47 -17.90
N ALA A 370 4.40 -4.41 -18.93
CA ALA A 370 4.87 -4.34 -20.31
C ALA A 370 5.67 -3.05 -20.54
N TYR A 371 6.85 -3.19 -21.12
CA TYR A 371 7.81 -2.10 -21.28
C TYR A 371 8.23 -1.91 -22.73
N ASN A 372 8.69 -0.71 -23.08
CA ASN A 372 9.20 -0.43 -24.41
C ASN A 372 10.64 -0.95 -24.58
N PRO A 373 11.01 -1.46 -25.77
CA PRO A 373 12.41 -1.72 -26.09
C PRO A 373 13.27 -0.47 -25.96
N TYR A 374 14.57 -0.62 -25.69
CA TYR A 374 15.46 0.54 -25.62
C TYR A 374 15.56 1.34 -26.93
N CYS A 375 15.31 0.71 -28.08
CA CYS A 375 15.24 1.40 -29.37
C CYS A 375 14.05 2.38 -29.47
N ALA A 376 13.08 2.31 -28.56
CA ALA A 376 12.03 3.31 -28.44
C ALA A 376 12.55 4.65 -27.91
N TYR A 377 13.68 4.65 -27.21
CA TYR A 377 14.25 5.86 -26.63
C TYR A 377 15.51 6.34 -27.35
N SER A 378 16.26 5.45 -28.00
CA SER A 378 17.47 5.82 -28.73
C SER A 378 17.83 4.80 -29.81
N ASP A 379 18.13 5.31 -31.01
CA ASP A 379 18.46 4.52 -32.20
C ASP A 379 19.78 3.75 -32.08
N ARG A 380 20.58 4.02 -31.03
CA ARG A 380 21.82 3.28 -30.74
C ARG A 380 21.58 1.83 -30.31
N TRP A 381 20.35 1.50 -29.92
CA TRP A 381 19.99 0.18 -29.41
C TRP A 381 19.45 -0.74 -30.50
N SER A 382 19.91 -1.98 -30.46
CA SER A 382 19.44 -3.07 -31.31
C SER A 382 18.46 -3.93 -30.53
N CYS A 383 17.18 -3.91 -30.92
CA CYS A 383 16.10 -4.54 -30.17
C CYS A 383 15.33 -5.56 -31.03
N PRO A 384 14.97 -6.74 -30.48
CA PRO A 384 14.17 -7.75 -31.17
C PRO A 384 12.84 -7.24 -31.73
N ILE A 385 12.53 -7.60 -32.97
CA ILE A 385 11.23 -7.28 -33.57
C ILE A 385 10.23 -8.37 -33.16
N PRO A 386 9.08 -8.03 -32.56
CA PRO A 386 8.06 -9.03 -32.25
C PRO A 386 7.64 -9.80 -33.51
N PRO A 387 7.59 -11.14 -33.48
CA PRO A 387 7.14 -11.93 -34.61
C PRO A 387 5.63 -11.75 -34.83
N SER A 388 5.17 -11.98 -36.06
CA SER A 388 3.77 -11.77 -36.44
C SER A 388 2.78 -12.63 -35.65
N GLU A 389 3.20 -13.81 -35.18
CA GLU A 389 2.41 -14.67 -34.30
C GLU A 389 2.11 -14.05 -32.93
N ASN A 390 2.90 -13.07 -32.50
CA ASN A 390 2.68 -12.31 -31.26
C ASN A 390 1.96 -10.97 -31.50
N TYR A 391 1.21 -10.84 -32.61
CA TYR A 391 0.38 -9.67 -32.88
C TYR A 391 -1.03 -9.92 -32.37
N LEU A 392 -1.41 -9.20 -31.32
CA LEU A 392 -2.70 -9.30 -30.66
C LEU A 392 -3.70 -8.33 -31.27
N ASN A 393 -4.86 -8.84 -31.69
CA ASN A 393 -5.93 -8.03 -32.30
C ASN A 393 -6.82 -7.33 -31.25
N VAL A 394 -6.22 -6.75 -30.20
CA VAL A 394 -6.90 -6.06 -29.08
C VAL A 394 -6.09 -4.85 -28.62
N PHE A 395 -6.70 -3.86 -27.98
CA PHE A 395 -5.98 -2.74 -27.37
C PHE A 395 -5.53 -3.13 -25.96
N ILE A 396 -4.22 -3.20 -25.70
CA ILE A 396 -3.69 -3.45 -24.35
C ILE A 396 -3.29 -2.11 -23.75
N LEU A 397 -4.23 -1.48 -23.04
CA LEU A 397 -4.05 -0.17 -22.40
C LEU A 397 -3.44 -0.32 -21.00
N ALA A 398 -2.27 -0.97 -20.94
CA ALA A 398 -1.51 -1.29 -19.73
C ALA A 398 -0.01 -1.13 -19.98
N GLY A 399 0.78 -0.91 -18.93
CA GLY A 399 2.24 -0.80 -19.06
C GLY A 399 2.69 0.56 -19.61
N GLU A 400 3.79 0.56 -20.36
CA GLU A 400 4.36 1.78 -20.94
C GLU A 400 3.59 2.27 -22.18
N LYS A 401 3.47 3.59 -22.26
CA LYS A 401 3.04 4.33 -23.45
C LYS A 401 4.26 4.66 -24.31
N LYS A 402 4.03 5.19 -25.52
CA LYS A 402 5.14 5.71 -26.33
C LYS A 402 5.86 6.85 -25.62
N TYR A 403 7.18 6.89 -25.75
CA TYR A 403 8.04 7.98 -25.33
C TYR A 403 8.30 8.83 -26.57
N HIS A 404 7.73 10.05 -26.60
CA HIS A 404 7.56 10.95 -27.77
C HIS A 404 6.30 10.72 -28.64
#